data_AF-A0A533WR10-F1
#
_entry.id   AF-A0A533WR10-F1
#
_cell.length_a   1.000
_cell.length_b   1.000
_cell.length_c   1.000
_cell.angle_alpha   90.00
_cell.angle_beta   90.00
_cell.angle_gamma   90.00
#
_symmetry.space_group_name_H-M   'P 1'
#
loop_
_entity.id
_entity.type
_entity.pdbx_description
1 polymer ?
#
loop_
_entity_poly.entity_id
_entity_poly.type
_entity_poly.pdbx_seq_one_letter_code
_entity_poly.pdbx_strand_id
1 'polypeptide(L)'
;MNEKRWHALRESGFRIFFVGLFSLVIAFVIYSRFTTPSSDPLAVQAQQLNNLAYAIFAITAASMASMLYGSYCIFRSEQMRTAGSNSPMSFITGAFTNRNYWRIMAVAAIGYGIFFGFLSQIFVYRADVSFTEKGLNVPSVDMTPCCAAPGYMPMLTVYITDHFLILVIPINVMLAAIVSGLVGFNVALSVFTYRLKKLLQVNTSIAGGVGATCGLFVGCPTCAGSLFSALIGIGVAGAGTSASVLAPFQTLFIAVSIPALVAAPFLIARSIRSVSNRNLT
;
A
#
# COMPACT_ATOMS: atom_id res chain seq x y z
N MET A 1 33.15 -12.29 11.04
CA MET A 1 32.86 -10.84 10.85
C MET A 1 31.48 -10.55 10.25
N ASN A 2 30.91 -11.40 9.39
CA ASN A 2 29.57 -11.17 8.80
C ASN A 2 28.41 -11.34 9.79
N GLU A 3 28.57 -12.17 10.83
CA GLU A 3 27.50 -12.51 11.77
C GLU A 3 27.05 -11.33 12.64
N LYS A 4 27.98 -10.69 13.35
CA LYS A 4 27.70 -9.48 14.14
C LYS A 4 27.11 -8.34 13.28
N ARG A 5 27.51 -8.24 12.01
CA ARG A 5 27.05 -7.19 11.09
C ARG A 5 25.60 -7.36 10.66
N TRP A 6 25.15 -8.59 10.38
CA TRP A 6 23.73 -8.81 10.01
C TRP A 6 22.81 -8.66 11.23
N HIS A 7 23.23 -9.14 12.41
CA HIS A 7 22.46 -8.97 13.64
C HIS A 7 22.24 -7.49 13.98
N ALA A 8 23.31 -6.68 13.97
CA ALA A 8 23.21 -5.25 14.24
C ALA A 8 22.32 -4.52 13.22
N LEU A 9 22.41 -4.87 11.93
CA LEU A 9 21.56 -4.29 10.89
C LEU A 9 20.09 -4.66 11.09
N ARG A 10 19.81 -5.90 11.50
CA ARG A 10 18.44 -6.39 11.75
C ARG A 10 17.81 -5.68 12.96
N GLU A 11 18.54 -5.58 14.06
CA GLU A 11 18.08 -4.89 15.27
C GLU A 11 17.84 -3.39 15.01
N SER A 12 18.75 -2.74 14.30
CA SER A 12 18.57 -1.35 13.87
C SER A 12 17.32 -1.21 12.99
N GLY A 13 17.10 -2.11 12.04
CA GLY A 13 15.92 -2.13 11.19
C GLY A 13 14.61 -2.25 11.97
N PHE A 14 14.55 -3.18 12.94
CA PHE A 14 13.37 -3.33 13.82
C PHE A 14 13.13 -2.07 14.67
N ARG A 15 14.17 -1.51 15.27
CA ARG A 15 14.05 -0.28 16.06
C ARG A 15 13.46 0.86 15.23
N ILE A 16 13.98 1.10 14.03
CA ILE A 16 13.50 2.18 13.15
C ILE A 16 12.05 1.92 12.70
N PHE A 17 11.71 0.67 12.37
CA PHE A 17 10.35 0.29 11.98
C PHE A 17 9.35 0.55 13.12
N PHE A 18 9.65 0.09 14.34
CA PHE A 18 8.77 0.28 15.49
C PHE A 18 8.65 1.75 15.90
N VAL A 19 9.72 2.54 15.82
CA VAL A 19 9.65 3.99 16.06
C VAL A 19 8.66 4.64 15.09
N GLY A 20 8.69 4.29 13.80
CA GLY A 20 7.73 4.79 12.81
C GLY A 20 6.29 4.38 13.13
N LEU A 21 6.08 3.09 13.43
CA LEU A 21 4.77 2.53 13.76
C LEU A 21 4.15 3.18 15.01
N PHE A 22 4.89 3.24 16.11
CA PHE A 22 4.38 3.83 17.36
C PHE A 22 4.17 5.33 17.24
N SER A 23 5.08 6.06 16.57
CA SER A 23 4.90 7.49 16.31
C SER A 23 3.63 7.77 15.52
N LEU A 24 3.32 6.93 14.53
CA LEU A 24 2.11 7.05 13.72
C LEU A 24 0.84 6.80 14.55
N VAL A 25 0.80 5.70 15.30
CA VAL A 25 -0.35 5.36 16.16
C VAL A 25 -0.60 6.46 17.19
N ILE A 26 0.46 6.94 17.84
CA ILE A 26 0.36 8.02 18.83
C ILE A 26 -0.17 9.31 18.18
N ALA A 27 0.32 9.68 16.99
CA ALA A 27 -0.13 10.88 16.28
C ALA A 27 -1.64 10.81 15.94
N PHE A 28 -2.13 9.67 15.46
CA PHE A 28 -3.56 9.50 15.17
C PHE A 28 -4.42 9.51 16.44
N VAL A 29 -3.95 8.87 17.52
CA VAL A 29 -4.66 8.89 18.81
C VAL A 29 -4.75 10.31 19.35
N ILE A 30 -3.65 11.06 19.32
CA ILE A 30 -3.60 12.47 19.75
C ILE A 30 -4.61 13.28 18.93
N TYR A 31 -4.55 13.21 17.60
CA TYR A 31 -5.47 13.98 16.76
C TYR A 31 -6.94 13.62 17.01
N SER A 32 -7.26 12.34 17.15
CA SER A 32 -8.62 11.91 17.44
C SER A 32 -9.13 12.46 18.77
N ARG A 33 -8.25 12.69 19.77
CA ARG A 33 -8.62 13.29 21.06
C ARG A 33 -8.81 14.79 20.99
N PHE A 34 -8.05 15.49 20.16
CA PHE A 34 -8.20 16.94 19.97
C PHE A 34 -9.36 17.31 19.04
N THR A 35 -9.83 16.36 18.22
CA THR A 35 -10.91 16.58 17.25
C THR A 35 -12.29 16.15 17.77
N THR A 36 -12.39 15.54 18.96
CA THR A 36 -13.71 15.28 19.56
C THR A 36 -14.41 16.61 19.84
N PRO A 37 -15.65 16.81 19.35
CA PRO A 37 -16.34 18.09 19.48
C PRO A 37 -16.55 18.42 20.98
N SER A 38 -15.78 19.37 21.49
CA SER A 38 -16.09 20.07 22.73
C SER A 38 -17.18 21.10 22.45
N SER A 39 -18.10 21.27 23.40
CA SER A 39 -19.38 21.97 23.30
C SER A 39 -19.35 23.50 23.10
N ASP A 40 -18.23 24.10 22.66
CA ASP A 40 -18.12 25.54 22.41
C ASP A 40 -17.53 25.82 21.02
N PRO A 41 -18.31 26.41 20.09
CA PRO A 41 -17.88 26.63 18.73
C PRO A 41 -17.51 28.10 18.50
N LEU A 42 -16.54 28.31 17.60
CA LEU A 42 -16.30 29.49 16.76
C LEU A 42 -15.02 30.30 17.09
N ALA A 43 -14.23 30.45 16.02
CA ALA A 43 -13.04 31.28 15.81
C ALA A 43 -11.66 30.77 16.27
N VAL A 44 -11.46 30.24 17.48
CA VAL A 44 -10.10 29.85 17.94
C VAL A 44 -9.68 28.45 17.42
N GLN A 45 -10.64 27.62 17.02
CA GLN A 45 -10.44 26.21 16.67
C GLN A 45 -9.86 25.97 15.26
N ALA A 46 -10.12 26.85 14.28
CA ALA A 46 -9.84 26.57 12.86
C ALA A 46 -8.33 26.60 12.53
N GLN A 47 -7.59 27.58 13.06
CA GLN A 47 -6.15 27.72 12.77
C GLN A 47 -5.31 26.68 13.51
N GLN A 48 -5.69 26.32 14.75
CA GLN A 48 -5.04 25.23 15.48
C GLN A 48 -5.29 23.88 14.81
N LEU A 49 -6.50 23.63 14.28
CA LEU A 49 -6.81 22.43 13.50
C LEU A 49 -5.96 22.31 12.23
N ASN A 50 -5.76 23.43 11.52
CA ASN A 50 -4.94 23.43 10.31
C ASN A 50 -3.47 23.09 10.60
N ASN A 51 -2.87 23.72 11.62
CA ASN A 51 -1.49 23.41 12.01
C ASN A 51 -1.34 21.96 12.51
N LEU A 52 -2.32 21.46 13.27
CA LEU A 52 -2.38 20.05 13.69
C LEU A 52 -2.50 19.10 12.49
N ALA A 53 -3.35 19.43 11.50
CA ALA A 53 -3.51 18.63 10.29
C ALA A 53 -2.19 18.54 9.50
N TYR A 54 -1.49 19.66 9.27
CA TYR A 54 -0.17 19.65 8.62
C TYR A 54 0.87 18.86 9.41
N ALA A 55 0.87 18.99 10.75
CA ALA A 55 1.76 18.21 11.60
C ALA A 55 1.51 16.70 11.43
N ILE A 56 0.25 16.27 11.31
CA ILE A 56 -0.09 14.86 11.10
C ILE A 56 0.35 14.38 9.73
N PHE A 57 0.15 15.16 8.67
CA PHE A 57 0.66 14.79 7.35
C PHE A 57 2.19 14.66 7.35
N ALA A 58 2.89 15.57 8.03
CA ALA A 58 4.35 15.51 8.16
C ALA A 58 4.81 14.27 8.95
N ILE A 59 4.19 13.98 10.11
CA ILE A 59 4.49 12.80 10.92
C ILE A 59 4.17 11.52 10.15
N THR A 60 3.03 11.50 9.44
CA THR A 60 2.61 10.39 8.58
C THR A 60 3.67 10.10 7.53
N ALA A 61 4.16 11.11 6.82
CA ALA A 61 5.21 10.96 5.82
C ALA A 61 6.56 10.49 6.43
N ALA A 62 6.95 11.06 7.57
CA ALA A 62 8.16 10.67 8.29
C ALA A 62 8.09 9.21 8.78
N SER A 63 6.95 8.79 9.35
CA SER A 63 6.68 7.41 9.77
C SER A 63 6.68 6.44 8.60
N MET A 64 6.14 6.82 7.43
CA MET A 64 6.25 5.99 6.22
C MET A 64 7.69 5.78 5.82
N ALA A 65 8.46 6.86 5.76
CA ALA A 65 9.87 6.80 5.36
C ALA A 65 10.69 5.92 6.32
N SER A 66 10.46 6.06 7.63
CA SER A 66 11.15 5.24 8.63
C SER A 66 10.72 3.77 8.56
N MET A 67 9.42 3.47 8.39
CA MET A 67 8.94 2.10 8.22
C MET A 67 9.51 1.45 6.95
N LEU A 68 9.49 2.16 5.82
CA LEU A 68 10.08 1.68 4.56
C LEU A 68 11.58 1.40 4.70
N TYR A 69 12.32 2.31 5.33
CA TYR A 69 13.75 2.13 5.57
C TYR A 69 14.03 0.98 6.55
N GLY A 70 13.24 0.86 7.62
CA GLY A 70 13.33 -0.23 8.58
C GLY A 70 13.08 -1.59 7.92
N SER A 71 12.03 -1.71 7.11
CA SER A 71 11.73 -2.92 6.33
C SER A 71 12.84 -3.24 5.32
N TYR A 72 13.42 -2.23 4.66
CA TYR A 72 14.57 -2.42 3.76
C TYR A 72 15.81 -2.95 4.50
N CYS A 73 16.14 -2.39 5.67
CA CYS A 73 17.24 -2.87 6.50
C CYS A 73 17.04 -4.31 6.97
N ILE A 74 15.82 -4.66 7.40
CA ILE A 74 15.46 -6.03 7.79
C ILE A 74 15.64 -6.97 6.59
N PHE A 75 15.09 -6.60 5.43
CA PHE A 75 15.21 -7.41 4.21
C PHE A 75 16.67 -7.62 3.81
N ARG A 76 17.49 -6.56 3.86
CA ARG A 76 18.93 -6.64 3.58
C ARG A 76 19.69 -7.50 4.60
N SER A 77 19.29 -7.47 5.86
CA SER A 77 19.89 -8.32 6.90
C SER A 77 19.58 -9.81 6.64
N GLU A 78 18.35 -10.13 6.23
CA GLU A 78 17.95 -11.49 5.87
C GLU A 78 18.64 -11.96 4.60
N GLN A 79 18.89 -11.07 3.63
CA GLN A 79 19.70 -11.38 2.45
C GLN A 79 21.14 -11.76 2.83
N MET A 80 21.76 -11.04 3.78
CA MET A 80 23.11 -11.37 4.27
C MET A 80 23.13 -12.68 5.07
N ARG A 81 22.10 -12.94 5.89
CA ARG A 81 21.97 -14.16 6.70
C ARG A 81 21.78 -15.41 5.84
N THR A 82 21.05 -15.25 4.73
CA THR A 82 20.54 -16.38 3.96
C THR A 82 21.37 -16.69 2.71
N ALA A 83 22.32 -15.82 2.37
CA ALA A 83 23.26 -15.98 1.26
C ALA A 83 23.96 -17.35 1.30
N GLY A 84 23.75 -18.16 0.27
CA GLY A 84 24.35 -19.50 0.14
C GLY A 84 23.61 -20.63 0.87
N SER A 85 22.49 -20.36 1.54
CA SER A 85 21.67 -21.42 2.16
C SER A 85 20.59 -21.97 1.21
N ASN A 86 20.17 -23.22 1.42
CA ASN A 86 19.07 -23.86 0.67
C ASN A 86 17.66 -23.54 1.22
N SER A 87 17.54 -22.48 2.02
CA SER A 87 16.27 -22.08 2.61
C SER A 87 15.39 -21.33 1.60
N PRO A 88 14.04 -21.37 1.72
CA PRO A 88 13.14 -20.62 0.82
C PRO A 88 13.42 -19.11 0.83
N MET A 89 13.84 -18.58 1.98
CA MET A 89 14.21 -17.17 2.13
C MET A 89 15.44 -16.79 1.27
N SER A 90 16.32 -17.76 0.96
CA SER A 90 17.49 -17.57 0.08
C SER A 90 17.07 -17.25 -1.35
N PHE A 91 16.06 -17.96 -1.86
CA PHE A 91 15.53 -17.73 -3.20
C PHE A 91 14.82 -16.39 -3.31
N ILE A 92 14.06 -16.01 -2.28
CA ILE A 92 13.37 -14.71 -2.21
C ILE A 92 14.40 -13.58 -2.21
N THR A 93 15.34 -13.61 -1.28
CA THR A 93 16.36 -12.56 -1.13
C THR A 93 17.37 -12.56 -2.28
N GLY A 94 17.65 -13.74 -2.86
CA GLY A 94 18.50 -13.93 -4.03
C GLY A 94 17.98 -13.19 -5.27
N ALA A 95 16.66 -13.19 -5.50
CA ALA A 95 16.04 -12.46 -6.60
C ALA A 95 16.40 -10.97 -6.60
N PHE A 96 16.48 -10.36 -5.41
CA PHE A 96 16.75 -8.95 -5.21
C PHE A 96 18.24 -8.59 -5.12
N THR A 97 19.13 -9.55 -5.39
CA THR A 97 20.58 -9.27 -5.52
C THR A 97 20.87 -8.46 -6.78
N ASN A 98 20.09 -8.67 -7.85
CA ASN A 98 20.23 -7.89 -9.09
C ASN A 98 19.31 -6.65 -9.06
N ARG A 99 19.89 -5.48 -9.35
CA ARG A 99 19.19 -4.18 -9.37
C ARG A 99 18.03 -4.12 -10.39
N ASN A 100 18.02 -5.00 -11.40
CA ASN A 100 16.93 -5.10 -12.35
C ASN A 100 15.61 -5.51 -11.71
N TYR A 101 15.62 -6.46 -10.75
CA TYR A 101 14.39 -6.88 -10.08
C TYR A 101 13.87 -5.82 -9.10
N TRP A 102 14.76 -5.03 -8.50
CA TRP A 102 14.39 -3.81 -7.77
C TRP A 102 13.68 -2.78 -8.66
N ARG A 103 14.14 -2.61 -9.90
CA ARG A 103 13.46 -1.73 -10.88
C ARG A 103 12.09 -2.27 -11.28
N ILE A 104 11.97 -3.57 -11.56
CA ILE A 104 10.68 -4.21 -11.88
C ILE A 104 9.69 -4.03 -10.73
N MET A 105 10.14 -4.24 -9.49
CA MET A 105 9.35 -4.02 -8.29
C MET A 105 8.83 -2.58 -8.21
N ALA A 106 9.71 -1.58 -8.40
CA ALA A 106 9.34 -0.17 -8.33
C ALA A 106 8.36 0.22 -9.43
N VAL A 107 8.57 -0.22 -10.68
CA VAL A 107 7.67 0.07 -11.80
C VAL A 107 6.30 -0.54 -11.57
N ALA A 108 6.24 -1.80 -11.14
CA ALA A 108 4.98 -2.47 -10.84
C ALA A 108 4.24 -1.82 -9.67
N ALA A 109 4.95 -1.41 -8.61
CA ALA A 109 4.38 -0.69 -7.48
C ALA A 109 3.81 0.67 -7.88
N ILE A 110 4.54 1.47 -8.68
CA ILE A 110 4.07 2.78 -9.14
C ILE A 110 2.83 2.62 -10.04
N GLY A 111 2.88 1.71 -11.02
CA GLY A 111 1.75 1.46 -11.92
C GLY A 111 0.50 1.03 -11.16
N TYR A 112 0.65 0.13 -10.19
CA TYR A 112 -0.45 -0.28 -9.33
C TYR A 112 -0.95 0.86 -8.44
N GLY A 113 -0.05 1.66 -7.86
CA GLY A 113 -0.40 2.77 -6.98
C GLY A 113 -1.21 3.86 -7.67
N ILE A 114 -0.93 4.14 -8.95
CA ILE A 114 -1.73 5.07 -9.76
C ILE A 114 -3.15 4.52 -9.92
N PHE A 115 -3.29 3.26 -10.33
CA PHE A 115 -4.59 2.60 -10.50
C PHE A 115 -5.38 2.55 -9.20
N PHE A 116 -4.70 2.20 -8.09
CA PHE A 116 -5.27 2.23 -6.75
C PHE A 116 -5.74 3.62 -6.36
N GLY A 117 -4.98 4.68 -6.71
CA GLY A 117 -5.35 6.06 -6.42
C GLY A 117 -6.69 6.47 -7.02
N PHE A 118 -6.98 6.06 -8.26
CA PHE A 118 -8.29 6.29 -8.87
C PHE A 118 -9.41 5.50 -8.18
N LEU A 119 -9.14 4.24 -7.82
CA LEU A 119 -10.15 3.34 -7.28
C LEU A 119 -10.47 3.62 -5.80
N SER A 120 -9.48 4.09 -5.05
CA SER A 120 -9.62 4.53 -3.66
C SER A 120 -10.05 5.99 -3.52
N GLN A 121 -10.50 6.62 -4.62
CA GLN A 121 -10.98 8.00 -4.64
C GLN A 121 -9.94 9.00 -4.09
N ILE A 122 -8.65 8.70 -4.24
CA ILE A 122 -7.58 9.68 -4.00
C ILE A 122 -7.58 10.70 -5.14
N PHE A 123 -7.80 10.22 -6.36
CA PHE A 123 -8.11 11.05 -7.52
C PHE A 123 -9.60 10.94 -7.80
N VAL A 124 -10.33 12.04 -7.58
CA VAL A 124 -11.77 12.11 -7.81
C VAL A 124 -12.04 13.06 -8.96
N TYR A 125 -12.68 12.53 -9.99
CA TYR A 125 -13.24 13.34 -11.06
C TYR A 125 -14.77 13.34 -10.91
N ARG A 126 -15.38 14.51 -10.75
CA ARG A 126 -16.83 14.68 -10.78
C ARG A 126 -17.20 15.61 -11.93
N ALA A 127 -17.75 15.03 -13.00
CA ALA A 127 -18.24 15.77 -14.16
C ALA A 127 -19.59 16.46 -13.89
N ASP A 128 -20.32 15.94 -12.92
CA ASP A 128 -21.72 16.24 -12.57
C ASP A 128 -21.86 17.40 -11.58
N VAL A 129 -20.75 17.95 -11.07
CA VAL A 129 -20.74 19.17 -10.25
C VAL A 129 -19.62 20.12 -10.69
N SER A 130 -19.97 21.37 -10.90
CA SER A 130 -19.09 22.53 -11.05
C SER A 130 -18.85 23.14 -9.66
N PHE A 131 -17.60 23.15 -9.20
CA PHE A 131 -17.23 23.77 -7.93
C PHE A 131 -17.31 25.30 -7.99
N THR A 132 -17.13 25.88 -9.18
CA THR A 132 -17.20 27.32 -9.45
C THR A 132 -18.62 27.83 -9.31
N GLU A 133 -19.64 27.07 -9.73
CA GLU A 133 -21.06 27.44 -9.55
C GLU A 133 -21.51 27.34 -8.08
N LYS A 134 -20.80 26.57 -7.25
CA LYS A 134 -20.98 26.53 -5.80
C LYS A 134 -20.23 27.64 -5.05
N GLY A 135 -19.61 28.58 -5.77
CA GLY A 135 -18.92 29.73 -5.19
C GLY A 135 -17.54 29.43 -4.60
N LEU A 136 -16.95 28.28 -4.94
CA LEU A 136 -15.59 27.95 -4.51
C LEU A 136 -14.57 28.52 -5.50
N ASN A 137 -13.61 29.30 -5.00
CA ASN A 137 -12.47 29.74 -5.81
C ASN A 137 -11.57 28.53 -6.11
N VAL A 138 -11.40 28.23 -7.39
CA VAL A 138 -10.45 27.23 -7.89
C VAL A 138 -9.19 27.96 -8.35
N PRO A 139 -7.97 27.56 -7.95
CA PRO A 139 -7.64 26.45 -7.06
C PRO A 139 -7.78 26.82 -5.57
N SER A 140 -8.28 25.88 -4.76
CA SER A 140 -8.34 26.01 -3.30
C SER A 140 -7.94 24.71 -2.61
N VAL A 141 -7.47 24.85 -1.38
CA VAL A 141 -7.13 23.74 -0.49
C VAL A 141 -8.00 23.85 0.73
N ASP A 142 -8.72 22.78 1.04
CA ASP A 142 -9.58 22.71 2.22
C ASP A 142 -9.20 21.52 3.10
N MET A 143 -9.33 21.69 4.40
CA MET A 143 -8.97 20.71 5.42
C MET A 143 -10.20 20.43 6.27
N THR A 144 -10.71 19.21 6.19
CA THR A 144 -11.88 18.79 6.96
C THR A 144 -11.58 17.53 7.76
N PRO A 145 -12.14 17.38 8.97
CA PRO A 145 -12.04 16.13 9.70
C PRO A 145 -12.98 15.08 9.08
N CYS A 146 -12.47 13.87 8.80
CA CYS A 146 -13.26 12.76 8.25
C CYS A 146 -13.24 11.53 9.17
N CYS A 147 -14.05 10.52 8.79
CA CYS A 147 -14.11 9.17 9.36
C CYS A 147 -14.75 8.97 10.75
N ALA A 148 -15.25 10.02 11.39
CA ALA A 148 -16.04 9.96 12.62
C ALA A 148 -15.41 9.13 13.76
N ALA A 149 -16.13 8.94 14.88
CA ALA A 149 -15.66 8.05 15.94
C ALA A 149 -15.63 6.60 15.44
N PRO A 150 -14.62 5.79 15.83
CA PRO A 150 -13.63 6.01 16.89
C PRO A 150 -12.28 6.61 16.43
N GLY A 151 -12.18 7.20 15.23
CA GLY A 151 -10.90 7.69 14.70
C GLY A 151 -11.05 8.81 13.69
N TYR A 152 -11.25 10.04 14.19
CA TYR A 152 -11.20 11.24 13.36
C TYR A 152 -9.81 11.37 12.74
N MET A 153 -9.75 11.69 11.44
CA MET A 153 -8.50 11.89 10.72
C MET A 153 -8.59 13.12 9.81
N PRO A 154 -7.48 13.85 9.58
CA PRO A 154 -7.49 15.01 8.72
C PRO A 154 -7.61 14.56 7.26
N MET A 155 -8.52 15.18 6.53
CA MET A 155 -8.72 15.00 5.10
C MET A 155 -8.31 16.27 4.37
N LEU A 156 -7.24 16.17 3.58
CA LEU A 156 -6.79 17.25 2.71
C LEU A 156 -7.52 17.12 1.37
N THR A 157 -8.26 18.16 1.02
CA THR A 157 -9.07 18.25 -0.20
C THR A 157 -8.46 19.34 -1.07
N VAL A 158 -7.85 18.97 -2.19
CA VAL A 158 -7.23 19.92 -3.13
C VAL A 158 -8.09 20.02 -4.38
N TYR A 159 -8.67 21.18 -4.61
CA TYR A 159 -9.43 21.50 -5.82
C TYR A 159 -8.48 22.07 -6.86
N ILE A 160 -8.13 21.27 -7.88
CA ILE A 160 -7.22 21.70 -8.95
C ILE A 160 -7.99 22.35 -10.10
N THR A 161 -9.10 21.74 -10.51
CA THR A 161 -9.98 22.25 -11.57
C THR A 161 -11.44 22.12 -11.15
N ASP A 162 -12.35 22.68 -11.94
CA ASP A 162 -13.79 22.72 -11.66
C ASP A 162 -14.44 21.32 -11.53
N HIS A 163 -13.75 20.27 -11.98
CA HIS A 163 -14.22 18.88 -11.95
C HIS A 163 -13.21 17.90 -11.35
N PHE A 164 -11.98 18.34 -11.06
CA PHE A 164 -10.90 17.47 -10.57
C PHE A 164 -10.47 17.84 -9.15
N LEU A 165 -10.56 16.84 -8.28
CA LEU A 165 -10.31 16.90 -6.85
C LEU A 165 -9.27 15.83 -6.49
N ILE A 166 -8.26 16.22 -5.71
CA ILE A 166 -7.38 15.26 -5.02
C ILE A 166 -7.79 15.17 -3.55
N LEU A 167 -8.08 13.95 -3.11
CA LEU A 167 -8.44 13.64 -1.74
C LEU A 167 -7.34 12.85 -1.04
N VAL A 168 -6.58 13.54 -0.21
CA VAL A 168 -5.48 12.91 0.53
C VAL A 168 -5.97 12.57 1.92
N ILE A 169 -6.35 11.30 2.10
CA ILE A 169 -6.64 10.69 3.39
C ILE A 169 -5.41 9.88 3.81
N PRO A 170 -4.76 10.17 4.96
CA PRO A 170 -3.55 9.48 5.40
C PRO A 170 -3.64 7.95 5.37
N ILE A 171 -4.77 7.38 5.78
CA ILE A 171 -4.97 5.92 5.79
C ILE A 171 -5.00 5.32 4.38
N ASN A 172 -5.61 6.02 3.42
CA ASN A 172 -5.69 5.57 2.03
C ASN A 172 -4.31 5.66 1.37
N VAL A 173 -3.51 6.67 1.69
CA VAL A 173 -2.12 6.80 1.22
C VAL A 173 -1.24 5.67 1.77
N MET A 174 -1.42 5.31 3.05
CA MET A 174 -0.74 4.16 3.66
C MET A 174 -1.10 2.85 2.98
N LEU A 175 -2.39 2.60 2.82
CA LEU A 175 -2.90 1.41 2.15
C LEU A 175 -2.38 1.34 0.72
N ALA A 176 -2.42 2.46 -0.02
CA ALA A 176 -1.84 2.57 -1.35
C ALA A 176 -0.36 2.16 -1.36
N ALA A 177 0.44 2.72 -0.45
CA ALA A 177 1.87 2.43 -0.39
C ALA A 177 2.16 0.96 -0.03
N ILE A 178 1.49 0.41 0.98
CA ILE A 178 1.71 -0.97 1.43
C ILE A 178 1.27 -1.97 0.35
N VAL A 179 0.03 -1.86 -0.12
CA VAL A 179 -0.51 -2.80 -1.11
C VAL A 179 0.26 -2.72 -2.42
N SER A 180 0.58 -1.51 -2.90
CA SER A 180 1.39 -1.33 -4.11
C SER A 180 2.80 -1.92 -3.96
N GLY A 181 3.43 -1.73 -2.79
CA GLY A 181 4.72 -2.32 -2.48
C GLY A 181 4.68 -3.85 -2.48
N LEU A 182 3.67 -4.44 -1.83
CA LEU A 182 3.46 -5.90 -1.78
C LEU A 182 3.19 -6.47 -3.18
N VAL A 183 2.37 -5.80 -3.98
CA VAL A 183 2.11 -6.15 -5.38
C VAL A 183 3.40 -6.11 -6.18
N GLY A 184 4.16 -5.00 -6.12
CA GLY A 184 5.43 -4.87 -6.83
C GLY A 184 6.42 -5.95 -6.46
N PHE A 185 6.50 -6.30 -5.17
CA PHE A 185 7.37 -7.37 -4.66
C PHE A 185 6.98 -8.74 -5.22
N ASN A 186 5.68 -9.05 -5.25
CA ASN A 186 5.16 -10.28 -5.81
C ASN A 186 5.40 -10.38 -7.33
N VAL A 187 5.24 -9.28 -8.07
CA VAL A 187 5.53 -9.22 -9.51
C VAL A 187 7.02 -9.47 -9.77
N ALA A 188 7.91 -8.82 -9.03
CA ALA A 188 9.36 -9.00 -9.18
C ALA A 188 9.79 -10.45 -8.93
N LEU A 189 9.27 -11.09 -7.87
CA LEU A 189 9.53 -12.51 -7.58
C LEU A 189 8.96 -13.44 -8.64
N SER A 190 7.77 -13.15 -9.16
CA SER A 190 7.13 -13.93 -10.21
C SER A 190 7.95 -13.89 -11.50
N VAL A 191 8.45 -12.71 -11.87
CA VAL A 191 9.34 -12.54 -13.04
C VAL A 191 10.67 -13.24 -12.84
N PHE A 192 11.28 -13.15 -11.65
CA PHE A 192 12.50 -13.89 -11.31
C PHE A 192 12.29 -15.40 -11.45
N THR A 193 11.20 -15.92 -10.89
CA THR A 193 10.83 -17.34 -10.94
C THR A 193 10.62 -17.81 -12.38
N TYR A 194 9.90 -17.03 -13.18
CA TYR A 194 9.68 -17.32 -14.60
C TYR A 194 11.00 -17.40 -15.37
N ARG A 195 11.91 -16.42 -15.16
CA ARG A 195 13.23 -16.42 -15.79
C ARG A 195 14.07 -17.60 -15.33
N LEU A 196 14.06 -17.94 -14.05
CA LEU A 196 14.79 -19.09 -13.51
C LEU A 196 14.28 -20.41 -14.09
N LYS A 197 12.96 -20.61 -14.17
CA LYS A 197 12.35 -21.79 -14.80
C LYS A 197 12.69 -21.91 -16.29
N LYS A 198 12.67 -20.79 -17.01
CA LYS A 198 13.07 -20.71 -18.42
C LYS A 198 14.55 -21.11 -18.60
N LEU A 199 15.43 -20.64 -17.72
CA LEU A 199 16.85 -21.00 -17.74
C LEU A 199 17.09 -22.48 -17.41
N LEU A 200 16.30 -23.06 -16.50
CA LEU A 200 16.41 -24.47 -16.11
C LEU A 200 15.73 -25.43 -17.11
N GLN A 201 15.18 -24.94 -18.24
CA GLN A 201 14.44 -25.74 -19.23
C GLN A 201 13.34 -26.63 -18.62
N VAL A 202 12.85 -26.29 -17.43
CA VAL A 202 11.77 -27.03 -16.76
C VAL A 202 10.46 -26.59 -17.39
N ASN A 203 9.81 -27.52 -18.09
CA ASN A 203 8.50 -27.30 -18.65
C ASN A 203 7.49 -27.13 -17.50
N THR A 204 6.99 -25.92 -17.27
CA THR A 204 5.90 -25.70 -16.29
C THR A 204 4.71 -25.04 -16.95
N SER A 205 3.57 -25.70 -16.75
CA SER A 205 2.20 -25.23 -16.91
C SER A 205 1.99 -23.78 -16.48
N ILE A 206 1.09 -23.12 -17.21
CA ILE A 206 0.55 -21.75 -17.15
C ILE A 206 0.17 -21.26 -15.73
N ALA A 207 0.15 -22.14 -14.73
CA ALA A 207 -0.14 -21.86 -13.32
C ALA A 207 0.73 -20.75 -12.67
N GLY A 208 1.96 -20.53 -13.16
CA GLY A 208 2.83 -19.45 -12.65
C GLY A 208 2.39 -18.03 -13.07
N GLY A 209 1.78 -17.89 -14.25
CA GLY A 209 1.28 -16.61 -14.75
C GLY A 209 -0.07 -16.23 -14.14
N VAL A 210 -0.94 -17.23 -13.94
CA VAL A 210 -2.28 -17.04 -13.36
C VAL A 210 -2.21 -16.65 -11.88
N GLY A 211 -1.24 -17.18 -11.11
CA GLY A 211 -1.02 -16.78 -9.72
C GLY A 211 -0.56 -15.32 -9.57
N ALA A 212 0.25 -14.81 -10.51
CA ALA A 212 0.71 -13.43 -10.52
C ALA A 212 -0.41 -12.44 -10.88
N THR A 213 -1.31 -12.81 -11.80
CA THR A 213 -2.49 -12.00 -12.13
C THR A 213 -3.57 -12.09 -11.05
N CYS A 214 -3.83 -13.26 -10.48
CA CYS A 214 -4.80 -13.41 -9.39
C CYS A 214 -4.33 -12.69 -8.11
N GLY A 215 -3.03 -12.73 -7.78
CA GLY A 215 -2.48 -11.95 -6.66
C GLY A 215 -2.58 -10.43 -6.84
N LEU A 216 -2.44 -9.95 -8.09
CA LEU A 216 -2.61 -8.55 -8.47
C LEU A 216 -4.04 -8.03 -8.23
N PHE A 217 -5.06 -8.87 -8.49
CA PHE A 217 -6.47 -8.50 -8.33
C PHE A 217 -7.05 -8.82 -6.93
N VAL A 218 -6.50 -9.79 -6.21
CA VAL A 218 -6.90 -10.11 -4.82
C VAL A 218 -6.43 -9.03 -3.83
N GLY A 219 -5.36 -8.29 -4.14
CA GLY A 219 -4.75 -7.30 -3.24
C GLY A 219 -5.60 -6.07 -2.91
N CYS A 220 -6.48 -5.65 -3.81
CA CYS A 220 -7.33 -4.47 -3.64
C CYS A 220 -8.80 -4.85 -3.87
N PRO A 221 -9.56 -5.12 -2.80
CA PRO A 221 -10.97 -5.49 -2.93
C PRO A 221 -11.87 -4.38 -3.45
N THR A 222 -11.50 -3.13 -3.18
CA THR A 222 -12.13 -1.96 -3.81
C THR A 222 -11.91 -1.97 -5.31
N CYS A 223 -10.75 -2.45 -5.78
CA CYS A 223 -10.42 -2.57 -7.20
C CYS A 223 -11.16 -3.72 -7.86
N ALA A 224 -11.22 -4.89 -7.22
CA ALA A 224 -12.07 -5.99 -7.70
C ALA A 224 -13.54 -5.56 -7.73
N GLY A 225 -14.07 -4.98 -6.65
CA GLY A 225 -15.46 -4.55 -6.55
C GLY A 225 -15.86 -3.47 -7.58
N SER A 226 -14.99 -2.50 -7.84
CA SER A 226 -15.23 -1.47 -8.88
C SER A 226 -15.09 -2.01 -10.30
N LEU A 227 -14.11 -2.89 -10.59
CA LEU A 227 -14.01 -3.58 -11.88
C LEU A 227 -15.20 -4.51 -12.13
N PHE A 228 -15.61 -5.29 -11.13
CA PHE A 228 -16.81 -6.14 -11.22
C PHE A 228 -18.06 -5.28 -11.43
N SER A 229 -18.19 -4.13 -10.75
CA SER A 229 -19.32 -3.21 -10.96
C SER A 229 -19.31 -2.55 -12.35
N ALA A 230 -18.12 -2.26 -12.89
CA ALA A 230 -17.95 -1.75 -14.25
C ALA A 230 -18.23 -2.83 -15.32
N LEU A 231 -17.81 -4.08 -15.10
CA LEU A 231 -18.01 -5.22 -16.00
C LEU A 231 -19.46 -5.71 -16.03
N ILE A 232 -20.19 -5.64 -14.91
CA ILE A 232 -21.60 -6.05 -14.81
C ILE A 232 -22.54 -4.89 -15.24
N GLY A 233 -22.01 -3.76 -15.70
CA GLY A 233 -22.79 -2.71 -16.37
C GLY A 233 -23.58 -1.77 -15.46
N ILE A 234 -23.32 -1.76 -14.14
CA ILE A 234 -23.92 -0.80 -13.20
C ILE A 234 -23.10 0.51 -13.15
N GLY A 235 -21.86 0.46 -13.67
CA GLY A 235 -20.83 1.47 -13.51
C GLY A 235 -20.79 2.59 -14.56
N VAL A 236 -21.89 3.35 -14.73
CA VAL A 236 -21.80 4.75 -15.22
C VAL A 236 -22.84 5.65 -14.54
N ALA A 237 -24.01 5.12 -14.17
CA ALA A 237 -25.07 5.89 -13.51
C ALA A 237 -25.16 5.69 -11.98
N GLY A 238 -24.40 4.74 -11.41
CA GLY A 238 -24.51 4.32 -9.99
C GLY A 238 -23.25 4.49 -9.14
N ALA A 239 -22.26 5.27 -9.60
CA ALA A 239 -20.99 5.46 -8.90
C ALA A 239 -21.15 6.09 -7.49
N GLY A 240 -22.31 6.69 -7.20
CA GLY A 240 -22.64 7.25 -5.88
C GLY A 240 -23.30 6.29 -4.90
N THR A 241 -23.92 5.19 -5.34
CA THR A 241 -24.79 4.34 -4.49
C THR A 241 -24.19 2.98 -4.13
N SER A 242 -23.12 2.56 -4.82
CA SER A 242 -22.43 1.28 -4.56
C SER A 242 -21.32 1.38 -3.50
N ALA A 243 -20.85 2.59 -3.19
CA ALA A 243 -19.81 2.82 -2.18
C ALA A 243 -20.29 2.57 -0.73
N SER A 244 -21.58 2.79 -0.45
CA SER A 244 -22.17 2.65 0.88
C SER A 244 -22.56 1.21 1.26
N VAL A 245 -22.80 0.33 0.27
CA VAL A 245 -23.11 -1.09 0.51
C VAL A 245 -21.84 -1.93 0.70
N LEU A 246 -20.70 -1.52 0.13
CA LEU A 246 -19.43 -2.24 0.23
C LEU A 246 -18.52 -1.79 1.38
N ALA A 247 -18.83 -0.68 2.06
CA ALA A 247 -18.07 -0.18 3.20
C ALA A 247 -17.74 -1.25 4.28
N PRO A 248 -18.66 -2.16 4.68
CA PRO A 248 -18.33 -3.20 5.66
C PRO A 248 -17.47 -4.34 5.07
N PHE A 249 -17.54 -4.60 3.77
CA PHE A 249 -16.76 -5.66 3.12
C PHE A 249 -15.31 -5.25 2.87
N GLN A 250 -15.04 -3.95 2.71
CA GLN A 250 -13.69 -3.42 2.52
C GLN A 250 -12.73 -3.88 3.63
N THR A 251 -13.16 -3.85 4.88
CA THR A 251 -12.37 -4.30 6.04
C THR A 251 -12.08 -5.80 5.99
N LEU A 252 -13.09 -6.60 5.66
CA LEU A 252 -12.97 -8.06 5.57
C LEU A 252 -12.02 -8.48 4.45
N PHE A 253 -12.12 -7.81 3.31
CA PHE A 253 -11.23 -8.10 2.21
C PHE A 253 -9.80 -7.60 2.44
N ILE A 254 -9.58 -6.44 3.08
CA ILE A 254 -8.23 -6.00 3.50
C ILE A 254 -7.62 -7.02 4.48
N ALA A 255 -8.44 -7.52 5.41
CA ALA A 255 -8.02 -8.53 6.38
C ALA A 255 -7.61 -9.86 5.73
N VAL A 256 -8.20 -10.22 4.58
CA VAL A 256 -7.86 -11.46 3.84
C VAL A 256 -6.74 -11.23 2.82
N SER A 257 -6.73 -10.09 2.13
CA SER A 257 -5.79 -9.81 1.03
C SER A 257 -4.37 -9.57 1.50
N ILE A 258 -4.17 -8.89 2.64
CA ILE A 258 -2.84 -8.62 3.20
C ILE A 258 -2.13 -9.94 3.56
N PRO A 259 -2.71 -10.86 4.36
CA PRO A 259 -2.09 -12.16 4.62
C PRO A 259 -1.81 -12.96 3.36
N ALA A 260 -2.71 -12.95 2.38
CA ALA A 260 -2.51 -13.65 1.12
C ALA A 260 -1.30 -13.11 0.34
N LEU A 261 -1.15 -11.78 0.25
CA LEU A 261 -0.01 -11.12 -0.39
C LEU A 261 1.32 -11.36 0.35
N VAL A 262 1.28 -11.50 1.68
CA VAL A 262 2.45 -11.88 2.49
C VAL A 262 2.80 -13.36 2.33
N ALA A 263 1.81 -14.25 2.18
CA ALA A 263 2.01 -15.68 2.00
C ALA A 263 2.52 -16.07 0.60
N ALA A 264 2.13 -15.32 -0.44
CA ALA A 264 2.48 -15.62 -1.83
C ALA A 264 3.99 -15.76 -2.10
N PRO A 265 4.89 -14.88 -1.61
CA PRO A 265 6.34 -15.06 -1.73
C PRO A 265 6.86 -16.38 -1.15
N PHE A 266 6.30 -16.81 -0.02
CA PHE A 266 6.70 -18.07 0.63
C PHE A 266 6.26 -19.30 -0.18
N LEU A 267 5.07 -19.25 -0.79
CA LEU A 267 4.58 -20.31 -1.67
C LEU A 267 5.44 -20.40 -2.94
N ILE A 268 5.76 -19.27 -3.57
CA ILE A 268 6.65 -19.20 -4.73
C ILE A 268 8.02 -19.77 -4.38
N ALA A 269 8.60 -19.38 -3.24
CA ALA A 269 9.89 -19.88 -2.80
C ALA A 269 9.92 -21.38 -2.53
N ARG A 270 8.85 -21.94 -1.93
CA ARG A 270 8.69 -23.40 -1.77
C ARG A 270 8.61 -24.10 -3.12
N SER A 271 7.92 -23.52 -4.11
CA SER A 271 7.81 -24.09 -5.45
C SER A 271 9.15 -24.11 -6.21
N ILE A 272 9.99 -23.08 -6.04
CA ILE A 272 11.34 -23.05 -6.63
C ILE A 272 12.22 -24.11 -5.97
N ARG A 273 12.16 -24.22 -4.64
CA ARG A 273 12.93 -25.23 -3.90
C ARG A 273 12.57 -26.63 -4.35
N SER A 274 11.29 -26.96 -4.51
CA SER A 274 10.87 -28.30 -4.94
C SER A 274 11.30 -28.64 -6.37
N VAL A 275 11.31 -27.66 -7.28
CA VAL A 275 11.83 -27.82 -8.65
C VAL A 275 13.35 -27.96 -8.66
N SER A 276 14.07 -27.12 -7.91
CA SER A 276 15.53 -27.19 -7.80
C SER A 276 15.99 -28.53 -7.22
N ASN A 277 15.25 -29.10 -6.26
CA ASN A 277 15.59 -30.39 -5.66
C ASN A 277 15.37 -31.58 -6.62
N ARG A 278 14.44 -31.47 -7.58
CA ARG A 278 14.19 -32.53 -8.59
C ARG A 278 15.21 -32.57 -9.72
N ASN A 279 15.87 -31.45 -10.03
CA ASN A 279 16.92 -31.40 -11.07
C ASN A 279 18.31 -31.79 -10.54
N LEU A 280 18.46 -32.03 -9.23
CA LEU A 280 19.69 -32.48 -8.57
C LEU A 280 19.69 -33.99 -8.27
N THR A 281 18.64 -34.71 -8.67
CA THR A 281 18.51 -36.18 -8.65
C THR A 281 18.38 -36.69 -10.06
#